data_AF-A0A6B2LNB9-F1
#
_entry.id   AF-A0A6B2LNB9-F1
#
_cell.length_a   1.000
_cell.length_b   1.000
_cell.length_c   1.000
_cell.angle_alpha   90.00
_cell.angle_beta   90.00
_cell.angle_gamma   90.00
#
_symmetry.space_group_name_H-M   'P 1'
#
loop_
_entity.id
_entity.type
_entity.pdbx_description
1 polymer ?
#
loop_
_entity_poly.entity_id
_entity_poly.type
_entity_poly.pdbx_seq_one_letter_code
_entity_poly.pdbx_strand_id
1 'polypeptide(L)'
;MPWSVIPFLLSTFIIVEALGVAGWNSKLAHLFSLAIGPTDTTTSITVAIFLVGLSSSLISNIIKTQPMTILYTAILSESTFVVGPKVKLASMLSLVIGSNLGPNFTLMGTIAGLMWSRILEKKGYSITYLKFAAYGFTLMPLVVGLACTTLLTEFILF
;
A
#
# COMPACT_ATOMS: atom_id res chain seq x y z
N MET A 1 16.39 22.05 0.57
CA MET A 1 15.69 20.80 0.17
C MET A 1 16.57 20.05 -0.81
N PRO A 2 16.63 18.71 -0.77
CA PRO A 2 17.46 17.94 -1.69
C PRO A 2 16.84 18.00 -3.10
N TRP A 3 17.32 18.93 -3.92
CA TRP A 3 16.90 19.13 -5.31
C TRP A 3 17.00 17.84 -6.15
N SER A 4 17.83 16.90 -5.74
CA SER A 4 18.01 15.57 -6.34
C SER A 4 16.76 14.67 -6.29
N VAL A 5 15.78 14.95 -5.43
CA VAL A 5 14.56 14.13 -5.28
C VAL A 5 13.48 14.51 -6.29
N ILE A 6 13.52 15.75 -6.80
CA ILE A 6 12.56 16.29 -7.77
C ILE A 6 12.46 15.42 -9.05
N PRO A 7 13.57 15.08 -9.75
CA PRO A 7 13.47 14.26 -10.95
C PRO A 7 12.89 12.86 -10.67
N PHE A 8 13.21 12.26 -9.52
CA PHE A 8 12.66 10.96 -9.14
C PHE A 8 11.13 11.02 -8.89
N LEU A 9 10.66 12.06 -8.21
CA LEU A 9 9.22 12.28 -8.01
C LEU A 9 8.52 12.53 -9.35
N LEU A 10 9.08 13.39 -10.22
CA LEU A 10 8.51 13.64 -11.54
C LEU A 10 8.41 12.36 -12.37
N SER A 11 9.46 11.53 -12.41
CA SER A 11 9.42 10.25 -13.12
C SER A 11 8.32 9.33 -12.61
N THR A 12 8.07 9.31 -11.30
CA THR A 12 7.02 8.45 -10.72
C THR A 12 5.62 8.96 -11.02
N PHE A 13 5.38 10.27 -11.02
CA PHE A 13 4.13 10.85 -11.53
C PHE A 13 3.92 10.54 -13.01
N ILE A 14 4.96 10.68 -13.84
CA ILE A 14 4.90 10.38 -15.28
C ILE A 14 4.56 8.90 -15.52
N ILE A 15 5.14 7.97 -14.75
CA ILE A 15 4.83 6.54 -14.87
C ILE A 15 3.37 6.26 -14.51
N VAL A 16 2.86 6.85 -13.43
CA VAL A 16 1.46 6.65 -13.04
C VAL A 16 0.49 7.22 -14.09
N GLU A 17 0.78 8.41 -14.61
CA GLU A 17 0.00 9.00 -15.71
C GLU A 17 0.10 8.18 -16.99
N ALA A 18 1.28 7.65 -17.33
CA ALA A 18 1.46 6.78 -18.48
C ALA A 18 0.64 5.47 -18.34
N LEU A 19 0.56 4.90 -17.14
CA LEU A 19 -0.32 3.76 -16.84
C LEU A 19 -1.81 4.13 -16.98
N GLY A 20 -2.18 5.35 -16.57
CA GLY A 20 -3.51 5.92 -16.77
C GLY A 20 -3.88 6.03 -18.24
N VAL A 21 -3.03 6.69 -19.05
CA VAL A 21 -3.22 6.85 -20.50
C VAL A 21 -3.24 5.51 -21.23
N ALA A 22 -2.45 4.52 -20.77
CA ALA A 22 -2.47 3.16 -21.30
C ALA A 22 -3.71 2.34 -20.90
N GLY A 23 -4.60 2.90 -20.07
CA GLY A 23 -5.86 2.27 -19.65
C GLY A 23 -5.70 1.19 -18.58
N TRP A 24 -4.53 1.07 -17.94
CA TRP A 24 -4.31 0.09 -16.88
C TRP A 24 -5.08 0.43 -15.61
N ASN A 25 -5.18 1.73 -15.28
CA ASN A 25 -5.93 2.17 -14.10
C ASN A 25 -7.39 1.74 -14.17
N SER A 26 -8.03 1.96 -15.33
CA SER A 26 -9.42 1.58 -15.57
C SER A 26 -9.65 0.06 -15.48
N LYS A 27 -8.72 -0.76 -16.01
CA LYS A 27 -8.79 -2.23 -15.92
C LYS A 27 -8.64 -2.74 -14.48
N LEU A 28 -7.68 -2.19 -13.73
CA LEU A 28 -7.46 -2.56 -12.34
C LEU A 28 -8.62 -2.11 -11.45
N ALA A 29 -9.16 -0.92 -11.70
CA ALA A 29 -10.34 -0.41 -11.02
C ALA A 29 -11.56 -1.31 -11.25
N HIS A 30 -11.78 -1.75 -12.49
CA HIS A 30 -12.85 -2.70 -12.81
C HIS A 30 -12.62 -4.06 -12.13
N LEU A 31 -11.38 -4.57 -12.14
CA LEU A 31 -11.04 -5.84 -11.47
C LEU A 31 -11.29 -5.76 -9.96
N PHE A 32 -10.94 -4.64 -9.32
CA PHE A 32 -11.19 -4.42 -7.90
C PHE A 32 -12.68 -4.31 -7.61
N SER A 33 -13.44 -3.56 -8.42
CA SER A 33 -14.89 -3.46 -8.31
C SER A 33 -15.56 -4.84 -8.43
N LEU A 34 -15.11 -5.68 -9.38
CA LEU A 34 -15.64 -7.04 -9.57
C LEU A 34 -15.31 -7.95 -8.39
N ALA A 35 -14.10 -7.87 -7.83
CA ALA A 35 -13.70 -8.67 -6.68
C ALA A 35 -14.45 -8.28 -5.40
N ILE A 36 -14.72 -6.99 -5.20
CA ILE A 36 -15.39 -6.45 -4.01
C ILE A 36 -16.91 -6.62 -4.09
N GLY A 37 -17.46 -6.49 -5.29
CA GLY A 37 -18.90 -6.47 -5.54
C GLY A 37 -19.52 -5.08 -5.33
N PRO A 38 -20.69 -4.83 -5.94
CA PRO A 38 -21.31 -3.50 -5.97
C PRO A 38 -22.06 -3.11 -4.68
N THR A 39 -22.29 -4.04 -3.75
CA THR A 39 -23.14 -3.82 -2.57
C THR A 39 -22.32 -3.37 -1.35
N ASP A 40 -22.87 -2.47 -0.53
CA ASP A 40 -22.30 -2.07 0.78
C ASP A 40 -22.56 -3.13 1.86
N THR A 41 -22.26 -4.40 1.56
CA THR A 41 -22.37 -5.49 2.53
C THR A 41 -21.10 -5.53 3.38
N THR A 42 -21.20 -6.02 4.62
CA THR A 42 -20.02 -6.28 5.47
C THR A 42 -18.97 -7.16 4.78
N THR A 43 -19.41 -8.10 3.95
CA THR A 43 -18.53 -8.93 3.11
C THR A 43 -17.74 -8.09 2.11
N SER A 44 -18.38 -7.17 1.40
CA SER A 44 -17.72 -6.29 0.42
C SER A 44 -16.76 -5.32 1.09
N ILE A 45 -17.11 -4.76 2.25
CA ILE A 45 -16.19 -3.93 3.05
C ILE A 45 -14.97 -4.74 3.48
N THR A 46 -15.17 -5.98 3.94
CA THR A 46 -14.08 -6.90 4.32
C THR A 46 -13.16 -7.16 3.14
N VAL A 47 -13.73 -7.55 1.99
CA VAL A 47 -12.95 -7.84 0.79
C VAL A 47 -12.20 -6.59 0.34
N ALA A 48 -12.83 -5.41 0.33
CA ALA A 48 -12.18 -4.16 -0.04
C ALA A 48 -10.98 -3.82 0.86
N ILE A 49 -11.17 -3.91 2.18
CA ILE A 49 -10.11 -3.62 3.15
C ILE A 49 -8.94 -4.57 2.95
N PHE A 50 -9.18 -5.88 2.91
CA PHE A 50 -8.10 -6.86 2.80
C PHE A 50 -7.43 -6.83 1.42
N LEU A 51 -8.21 -6.72 0.34
CA LEU A 51 -7.70 -6.66 -1.02
C LEU A 51 -6.78 -5.44 -1.18
N VAL A 52 -7.28 -4.23 -0.91
CA VAL A 52 -6.53 -2.99 -1.09
C VAL A 52 -5.37 -2.90 -0.11
N GLY A 53 -5.58 -3.27 1.15
CA GLY A 53 -4.56 -3.18 2.19
C GLY A 53 -3.39 -4.11 1.95
N LEU A 54 -3.65 -5.38 1.65
CA LEU A 54 -2.59 -6.35 1.35
C LEU A 54 -1.91 -6.06 0.01
N SER A 55 -2.68 -5.76 -1.03
CA SER A 55 -2.10 -5.53 -2.36
C SER A 55 -1.25 -4.25 -2.38
N SER A 56 -1.70 -3.17 -1.76
CA SER A 56 -0.91 -1.93 -1.63
C SER A 56 0.34 -2.15 -0.79
N SER A 57 0.24 -2.91 0.32
CA SER A 57 1.39 -3.25 1.16
C SER A 57 2.47 -4.02 0.38
N LEU A 58 2.08 -5.03 -0.39
CA LEU A 58 3.02 -5.81 -1.21
C LEU A 58 3.66 -4.96 -2.30
N ILE A 59 2.88 -4.17 -3.04
CA ILE A 59 3.38 -3.33 -4.13
C ILE A 59 4.28 -2.21 -3.60
N SER A 60 4.03 -1.70 -2.39
CA SER A 60 4.88 -0.67 -1.77
C SER A 60 6.34 -1.11 -1.63
N ASN A 61 6.61 -2.41 -1.55
CA ASN A 61 7.98 -2.94 -1.46
C ASN A 61 8.70 -2.97 -2.80
N ILE A 62 7.97 -2.93 -3.91
CA ILE A 62 8.53 -2.94 -5.26
C ILE A 62 8.76 -1.50 -5.73
N ILE A 63 7.73 -0.64 -5.61
CA ILE A 63 7.71 0.69 -6.23
C ILE A 63 7.93 1.83 -5.21
N LYS A 64 8.15 1.48 -3.92
CA LYS A 64 8.17 2.38 -2.75
C LYS A 64 6.79 2.97 -2.44
N THR A 65 6.63 3.49 -1.22
CA THR A 65 5.36 4.02 -0.70
C THR A 65 4.76 5.12 -1.56
N GLN A 66 5.57 6.13 -1.92
CA GLN A 66 5.05 7.34 -2.56
C GLN A 66 4.44 7.04 -3.94
N PRO A 67 5.13 6.35 -4.87
CA PRO A 67 4.57 6.06 -6.19
C PRO A 67 3.40 5.07 -6.11
N MET A 68 3.48 4.09 -5.22
CA MET A 68 2.40 3.13 -4.99
C MET A 68 1.11 3.84 -4.55
N THR A 69 1.22 4.77 -3.60
CA THR A 69 0.06 5.51 -3.07
C THR A 69 -0.61 6.32 -4.17
N ILE A 70 0.18 6.99 -5.01
CA ILE A 70 -0.34 7.78 -6.14
C ILE A 70 -1.07 6.86 -7.15
N LEU A 71 -0.48 5.72 -7.49
CA LEU A 71 -1.08 4.74 -8.40
C LEU A 71 -2.42 4.21 -7.86
N TYR A 72 -2.46 3.75 -6.61
CA TYR A 72 -3.69 3.21 -6.02
C TYR A 72 -4.77 4.27 -5.84
N THR A 73 -4.37 5.52 -5.52
CA THR A 73 -5.33 6.63 -5.43
C THR A 73 -5.96 6.91 -6.79
N ALA A 74 -5.18 6.86 -7.87
CA ALA A 74 -5.70 6.99 -9.24
C ALA A 74 -6.68 5.85 -9.57
N ILE A 75 -6.33 4.59 -9.25
CA ILE A 75 -7.21 3.42 -9.46
C ILE A 75 -8.52 3.54 -8.68
N LEU A 76 -8.48 3.91 -7.40
CA LEU A 76 -9.69 4.04 -6.55
C LEU A 76 -10.55 5.27 -6.91
N SER A 77 -10.01 6.20 -7.70
CA SER A 77 -10.71 7.40 -8.17
C SER A 77 -11.28 7.25 -9.58
N GLU A 78 -10.94 6.17 -10.29
CA GLU A 78 -11.46 5.88 -11.62
C GLU A 78 -12.98 5.69 -11.63
N SER A 79 -13.60 6.07 -12.74
CA SER A 79 -15.06 5.93 -12.93
C SER A 79 -15.50 4.45 -13.00
N THR A 80 -14.59 3.56 -13.40
CA THR A 80 -14.84 2.11 -13.45
C THR A 80 -14.73 1.43 -12.09
N PHE A 81 -14.29 2.13 -11.03
CA PHE A 81 -14.36 1.64 -9.67
C PHE A 81 -15.75 1.86 -9.08
N VAL A 82 -16.70 1.01 -9.49
CA VAL A 82 -18.10 1.09 -9.08
C VAL A 82 -18.31 0.28 -7.80
N VAL A 83 -18.32 0.97 -6.66
CA VAL A 83 -18.62 0.41 -5.33
C VAL A 83 -19.45 1.41 -4.54
N GLY A 84 -20.13 0.94 -3.49
CA GLY A 84 -20.87 1.83 -2.60
C GLY A 84 -19.97 2.80 -1.81
N PRO A 85 -20.52 3.92 -1.31
CA PRO A 85 -19.75 4.98 -0.67
C PRO A 85 -18.98 4.51 0.57
N LYS A 86 -19.54 3.59 1.36
CA LYS A 86 -18.86 3.03 2.54
C LYS A 86 -17.66 2.19 2.14
N VAL A 87 -17.83 1.34 1.14
CA VAL A 87 -16.76 0.49 0.59
C VAL A 87 -15.63 1.34 -0.03
N LYS A 88 -15.96 2.44 -0.70
CA LYS A 88 -14.96 3.37 -1.24
C LYS A 88 -14.11 4.00 -0.13
N LEU A 89 -14.75 4.46 0.94
CA LEU A 89 -14.06 5.03 2.10
C LEU A 89 -13.17 3.98 2.78
N ALA A 90 -13.69 2.76 2.97
CA ALA A 90 -12.92 1.64 3.53
C ALA A 90 -11.69 1.29 2.68
N SER A 91 -11.82 1.32 1.35
CA SER A 91 -10.71 1.10 0.42
C SER A 91 -9.62 2.17 0.56
N MET A 92 -10.00 3.44 0.67
CA MET A 92 -9.06 4.55 0.85
C MET A 92 -8.35 4.47 2.21
N LEU A 93 -9.06 4.19 3.29
CA LEU A 93 -8.45 4.00 4.62
C LEU A 93 -7.50 2.80 4.63
N SER A 94 -7.87 1.71 3.95
CA SER A 94 -7.01 0.54 3.82
C SER A 94 -5.74 0.84 3.02
N LEU A 95 -5.81 1.71 1.99
CA LEU A 95 -4.63 2.19 1.28
C LEU A 95 -3.67 2.96 2.22
N VAL A 96 -4.20 3.75 3.15
CA VAL A 96 -3.37 4.44 4.16
C VAL A 96 -2.65 3.43 5.06
N ILE A 97 -3.32 2.34 5.45
CA ILE A 97 -2.69 1.24 6.20
C ILE A 97 -1.56 0.63 5.39
N GLY A 98 -1.82 0.25 4.13
CA GLY A 98 -0.81 -0.45 3.33
C GLY A 98 0.38 0.40 2.90
N SER A 99 0.17 1.69 2.64
CA SER A 99 1.26 2.64 2.34
C SER A 99 2.24 2.81 3.50
N ASN A 100 1.74 2.85 4.74
CA ASN A 100 2.56 3.07 5.93
C ASN A 100 3.19 1.79 6.49
N LEU A 101 2.48 0.66 6.42
CA LEU A 101 2.92 -0.60 7.01
C LEU A 101 3.67 -1.52 6.03
N GLY A 102 3.37 -1.43 4.74
CA GLY A 102 4.00 -2.23 3.69
C GLY A 102 5.54 -2.13 3.61
N PRO A 103 6.16 -0.94 3.72
CA PRO A 103 7.60 -0.75 3.58
C PRO A 103 8.48 -1.42 4.65
N ASN A 104 7.87 -2.05 5.65
CA ASN A 104 8.59 -2.76 6.71
C ASN A 104 9.11 -4.14 6.26
N PHE A 105 8.79 -4.60 5.05
CA PHE A 105 9.22 -5.90 4.55
C PHE A 105 10.71 -5.93 4.17
N THR A 106 11.27 -4.83 3.65
CA THR A 106 12.71 -4.74 3.31
C THR A 106 13.40 -3.61 4.05
N LEU A 107 14.66 -3.82 4.43
CA LEU A 107 15.50 -2.81 5.09
C LEU A 107 15.69 -1.54 4.22
N MET A 108 15.60 -1.70 2.88
CA MET A 108 15.66 -0.59 1.91
C MET A 108 14.31 0.08 1.65
N GLY A 109 13.19 -0.49 2.15
CA GLY A 109 11.85 0.06 1.94
C GLY A 109 11.67 1.44 2.58
N THR A 110 12.44 1.74 3.63
CA THR A 110 12.42 3.05 4.31
C THR A 110 13.83 3.59 4.57
N ILE A 111 13.96 4.92 4.52
CA ILE A 111 15.20 5.61 4.91
C ILE A 111 15.49 5.35 6.40
N ALA A 112 14.45 5.20 7.22
CA ALA A 112 14.56 4.87 8.64
C ALA A 112 15.26 3.52 8.86
N GLY A 113 14.92 2.47 8.09
CA GLY A 113 15.57 1.16 8.17
C GLY A 113 17.07 1.23 7.86
N LEU A 114 17.45 2.01 6.84
CA LEU A 114 18.86 2.26 6.49
C LEU A 114 19.61 3.01 7.60
N MET A 115 19.01 4.05 8.18
CA MET A 115 19.61 4.79 9.29
C MET A 115 19.78 3.89 10.52
N TRP A 116 18.78 3.06 10.82
CA TRP A 116 18.82 2.10 11.92
C TRP A 116 19.95 1.07 11.73
N SER A 117 20.09 0.51 10.53
CA SER A 117 21.20 -0.40 10.20
C SER A 117 22.56 0.24 10.42
N ARG A 118 22.75 1.49 9.98
CA ARG A 118 24.02 2.23 10.18
C ARG A 118 24.30 2.51 11.66
N ILE A 119 23.27 2.74 12.46
CA ILE A 119 23.42 2.92 13.92
C ILE A 119 23.84 1.60 14.58
N LEU A 120 23.25 0.47 14.16
CA LEU A 120 23.62 -0.86 14.66
C LEU A 120 25.07 -1.21 14.31
N GLU A 121 25.49 -0.95 13.08
CA GLU A 121 26.88 -1.15 12.65
C GLU A 121 27.86 -0.36 13.53
N LYS A 122 27.54 0.91 13.84
CA LYS A 122 28.34 1.73 14.77
C LYS A 122 28.41 1.17 16.20
N LYS A 123 27.43 0.36 16.62
CA LYS A 123 27.38 -0.32 17.92
C LYS A 123 27.99 -1.73 17.88
N GLY A 124 28.56 -2.15 16.75
CA GLY A 124 29.17 -3.47 16.60
C GLY A 124 28.19 -4.60 16.28
N TYR A 125 26.93 -4.30 15.99
CA TYR A 125 25.92 -5.28 15.58
C TYR A 125 25.66 -5.16 14.09
N SER A 126 25.88 -6.22 13.31
CA SER A 126 25.52 -6.27 11.89
C SER A 126 24.25 -7.08 11.68
N ILE A 127 23.29 -6.50 10.94
CA ILE A 127 22.09 -7.21 10.47
C ILE A 127 22.17 -7.29 8.96
N THR A 128 22.20 -8.52 8.44
CA THR A 128 22.12 -8.76 7.00
C THR A 128 20.73 -8.42 6.48
N TYR A 129 20.66 -7.84 5.29
CA TYR A 129 19.41 -7.55 4.57
C TYR A 129 18.43 -8.74 4.54
N LEU A 130 18.94 -9.96 4.30
CA LEU A 130 18.15 -11.19 4.29
C LEU A 130 17.53 -11.50 5.65
N LYS A 131 18.25 -11.26 6.74
CA LYS A 131 17.75 -11.52 8.09
C LYS A 131 16.61 -10.57 8.44
N PHE A 132 16.76 -9.29 8.10
CA PHE A 132 15.68 -8.32 8.25
C PHE A 132 14.47 -8.64 7.37
N ALA A 133 14.71 -9.01 6.10
CA ALA A 133 13.65 -9.38 5.18
C ALA A 133 12.88 -10.63 5.64
N ALA A 134 13.54 -11.61 6.28
CA ALA A 134 12.88 -12.78 6.86
C ALA A 134 11.93 -12.39 8.01
N TYR A 135 12.33 -11.46 8.88
CA TYR A 135 11.44 -10.92 9.90
C TYR A 135 10.29 -10.11 9.27
N GLY A 136 10.61 -9.25 8.30
CA GLY A 136 9.63 -8.45 7.57
C GLY A 136 8.59 -9.30 6.84
N PHE A 137 8.99 -10.42 6.24
CA PHE A 137 8.11 -11.37 5.58
C PHE A 137 7.06 -11.97 6.52
N THR A 138 7.42 -12.18 7.79
CA THR A 138 6.51 -12.76 8.78
C THR A 138 5.68 -11.68 9.48
N LEU A 139 6.31 -10.57 9.86
CA LEU A 139 5.67 -9.52 10.66
C LEU A 139 4.78 -8.61 9.81
N MET A 140 5.18 -8.24 8.60
CA MET A 140 4.41 -7.34 7.75
C MET A 140 2.98 -7.85 7.48
N PRO A 141 2.75 -9.09 6.99
CA PRO A 141 1.39 -9.55 6.72
C PRO A 141 0.57 -9.69 8.01
N LEU A 142 1.22 -10.01 9.13
CA LEU A 142 0.55 -10.13 10.43
C LEU A 142 0.08 -8.75 10.93
N VAL A 143 0.95 -7.75 10.91
CA VAL A 143 0.62 -6.38 11.36
C VAL A 143 -0.38 -5.71 10.40
N VAL A 144 -0.23 -5.88 9.09
CA VAL A 144 -1.20 -5.38 8.09
C VAL A 144 -2.55 -6.09 8.28
N GLY A 145 -2.54 -7.41 8.46
CA GLY A 145 -3.75 -8.19 8.72
C GLY A 145 -4.49 -7.69 9.98
N LEU A 146 -3.76 -7.49 11.08
CA LEU A 146 -4.32 -6.93 12.31
C LEU A 146 -4.89 -5.52 12.09
N ALA A 147 -4.16 -4.63 11.43
CA ALA A 147 -4.65 -3.28 11.13
C ALA A 147 -5.91 -3.29 10.23
N CYS A 148 -5.96 -4.19 9.25
CA CYS A 148 -7.15 -4.43 8.44
C CYS A 148 -8.32 -4.94 9.27
N THR A 149 -8.09 -5.87 10.21
CA THR A 149 -9.15 -6.33 11.12
C THR A 149 -9.65 -5.22 12.05
N THR A 150 -8.77 -4.36 12.56
CA THR A 150 -9.19 -3.23 13.41
C THR A 150 -10.04 -2.23 12.63
N LEU A 151 -9.65 -1.94 11.37
CA LEU A 151 -10.45 -1.09 10.49
C LEU A 151 -11.80 -1.73 10.20
N LEU A 152 -11.84 -3.04 9.93
CA LEU A 152 -13.09 -3.76 9.73
C LEU A 152 -14.01 -3.69 10.94
N THR A 153 -13.47 -3.87 12.16
CA THR A 153 -14.28 -3.75 13.39
C THR A 153 -14.87 -2.35 13.56
N GLU A 154 -14.15 -1.30 13.16
CA GLU A 154 -14.65 0.07 13.21
C GLU A 154 -15.87 0.25 12.29
N PHE A 155 -15.81 -0.26 11.05
CA PHE A 155 -16.94 -0.20 10.11
C PHE A 155 -18.14 -1.09 10.48
N ILE A 156 -17.95 -2.08 11.34
CA ILE A 156 -19.04 -2.93 11.83
C ILE A 156 -19.73 -2.27 13.05
N LEU A 157 -18.97 -1.56 13.87
CA LEU A 157 -19.46 -0.94 15.10
C LEU A 157 -20.10 0.45 14.88
N PHE A 158 -19.69 1.18 13.84
CA PHE A 158 -20.15 2.55 13.51
C PHE A 158 -20.74 2.64 12.10
#